data_AF-A0A350C0S3-F1
#
_entry.id   AF-A0A350C0S3-F1
#
_cell.length_a   1.000
_cell.length_b   1.000
_cell.length_c   1.000
_cell.angle_alpha   90.00
_cell.angle_beta   90.00
_cell.angle_gamma   90.00
#
_symmetry.space_group_name_H-M   'P 1'
#
loop_
_entity.id
_entity.type
_entity.pdbx_description
1 polymer ?
#
loop_
_entity_poly.entity_id
_entity_poly.type
_entity_poly.pdbx_seq_one_letter_code
_entity_poly.pdbx_strand_id
1 'polypeptide(L)'
;MIAEDNTNYFMVDINSDHRLEFNGKILDTSVTKIIKGSRRLENGSIADSAGEVIDPQRTKISAAIHPRNIQMTDDISAGNVDGYISNLIYKGDHYSYVIHTDLDHDFIADDEYLWNMGDHVGLIMPVDKMTFKLVRK
;
A
#
# COMPACT_ATOMS: atom_id res chain seq x y z
N MET A 1 6.71 19.64 -19.35
CA MET A 1 7.21 19.10 -18.06
C MET A 1 6.55 17.76 -17.88
N ILE A 2 7.31 16.67 -17.84
CA ILE A 2 6.75 15.35 -17.50
C ILE A 2 6.58 15.38 -15.98
N ALA A 3 5.37 15.16 -15.47
CA ALA A 3 5.18 15.00 -14.03
C ALA A 3 5.96 13.75 -13.60
N GLU A 4 6.85 13.88 -12.62
CA GLU A 4 7.49 12.72 -12.00
C GLU A 4 6.38 11.85 -11.38
N ASP A 5 6.27 10.60 -11.83
CA ASP A 5 5.36 9.62 -11.23
C ASP A 5 6.00 9.04 -9.98
N ASN A 6 5.72 9.67 -8.85
CA ASN A 6 6.19 9.25 -7.52
C ASN A 6 5.23 8.25 -6.86
N THR A 7 4.46 7.50 -7.63
CA THR A 7 3.57 6.46 -7.10
C THR A 7 4.35 5.50 -6.19
N ASN A 8 3.84 5.29 -4.98
CA ASN A 8 4.41 4.34 -4.03
C ASN A 8 4.01 2.94 -4.43
N TYR A 9 4.99 2.03 -4.50
CA TYR A 9 4.78 0.61 -4.79
C TYR A 9 5.28 -0.22 -3.62
N PHE A 10 4.44 -1.14 -3.13
CA PHE A 10 4.79 -1.98 -2.00
C PHE A 10 4.20 -3.37 -2.13
N MET A 11 4.84 -4.32 -1.45
CA MET A 11 4.44 -5.71 -1.44
C MET A 11 3.38 -5.96 -0.37
N VAL A 12 2.32 -6.65 -0.77
CA VAL A 12 1.20 -7.06 0.10
C VAL A 12 1.12 -8.57 0.08
N ASP A 13 0.96 -9.15 1.26
CA ASP A 13 0.86 -10.58 1.45
C ASP A 13 -0.60 -11.04 1.52
N ILE A 14 -0.81 -12.33 1.26
CA ILE A 14 -2.08 -13.00 1.49
C ILE A 14 -1.94 -13.82 2.76
N ASN A 15 -2.74 -13.50 3.78
CA ASN A 15 -2.72 -14.24 5.04
C ASN A 15 -3.46 -15.58 4.95
N SER A 16 -3.48 -16.36 6.04
CA SER A 16 -4.12 -17.68 6.10
C SER A 16 -5.63 -17.64 5.82
N ASP A 17 -6.29 -16.52 6.13
CA ASP A 17 -7.71 -16.31 5.87
C ASP A 17 -8.00 -15.86 4.42
N HIS A 18 -6.97 -15.88 3.57
CA HIS A 18 -7.02 -15.44 2.18
C HIS A 18 -7.46 -13.97 2.05
N ARG A 19 -7.02 -13.13 2.98
CA ARG A 19 -7.19 -11.66 2.95
C ARG A 19 -5.84 -11.01 2.65
N LEU A 20 -5.90 -9.81 2.06
CA LEU A 20 -4.71 -9.00 1.91
C LEU A 20 -4.29 -8.40 3.24
N GLU A 21 -3.01 -8.48 3.53
CA GLU A 21 -2.42 -7.96 4.74
C GLU A 21 -1.13 -7.20 4.40
N PHE A 22 -0.98 -6.03 5.02
CA PHE A 22 0.22 -5.22 4.93
C PHE A 22 0.53 -4.65 6.31
N ASN A 23 1.77 -4.85 6.77
CA ASN A 23 2.23 -4.41 8.08
C ASN A 23 1.31 -4.88 9.24
N GLY A 24 0.88 -6.15 9.21
CA GLY A 24 -0.05 -6.72 10.20
C GLY A 24 -1.48 -6.15 10.16
N LYS A 25 -1.79 -5.25 9.22
CA LYS A 25 -3.13 -4.70 9.03
C LYS A 25 -3.81 -5.30 7.81
N ILE A 26 -5.07 -5.66 7.99
CA ILE A 26 -5.90 -6.18 6.92
C ILE A 26 -6.32 -5.05 5.98
N LEU A 27 -6.07 -5.22 4.69
CA LEU A 27 -6.59 -4.34 3.66
C LEU A 27 -7.97 -4.85 3.23
N ASP A 28 -8.99 -4.00 3.35
CA ASP A 28 -10.38 -4.37 3.07
C ASP A 28 -10.67 -4.46 1.56
N THR A 29 -10.07 -5.47 0.92
CA THR A 29 -10.31 -5.82 -0.48
C THR A 29 -10.24 -7.33 -0.66
N SER A 30 -10.86 -7.81 -1.73
CA SER A 30 -10.95 -9.25 -1.99
C SER A 30 -9.89 -9.69 -3.00
N VAL A 31 -9.16 -10.75 -2.67
CA VAL A 31 -8.18 -11.38 -3.58
C VAL A 31 -8.84 -11.76 -4.92
N THR A 32 -10.13 -12.15 -4.91
CA THR A 32 -10.83 -12.54 -6.15
C THR A 32 -11.13 -11.37 -7.08
N LYS A 33 -11.15 -10.14 -6.58
CA LYS A 33 -11.24 -8.92 -7.41
C LYS A 33 -9.92 -8.63 -8.12
N ILE A 34 -8.80 -9.06 -7.53
CA ILE A 34 -7.44 -8.77 -8.00
C ILE A 34 -7.01 -9.83 -9.02
N ILE A 35 -7.25 -11.10 -8.71
CA ILE A 35 -6.91 -12.23 -9.57
C ILE A 35 -8.14 -12.58 -10.41
N LYS A 36 -8.23 -11.98 -11.60
CA LYS A 36 -9.38 -12.14 -12.50
C LYS A 36 -9.67 -13.60 -12.79
N GLY A 37 -10.95 -13.98 -12.69
CA GLY A 37 -11.41 -15.35 -12.93
C GLY A 37 -11.18 -16.31 -11.75
N SER A 38 -10.56 -15.84 -10.66
CA SER A 38 -10.45 -16.65 -9.46
C SER A 38 -11.76 -16.76 -8.71
N ARG A 39 -11.95 -17.88 -8.02
CA ARG A 39 -13.16 -18.18 -7.23
C ARG A 39 -12.81 -18.86 -5.93
N ARG A 40 -13.63 -18.65 -4.92
CA ARG A 40 -13.53 -19.37 -3.65
C ARG A 40 -14.20 -20.75 -3.78
N LEU A 41 -13.48 -21.78 -3.36
CA LEU A 41 -13.94 -23.16 -3.34
C LEU A 41 -14.69 -23.47 -2.03
N GLU A 42 -15.41 -24.59 -1.99
CA GLU A 42 -16.19 -25.02 -0.80
C GLU A 42 -15.32 -25.24 0.44
N ASN A 43 -14.06 -25.63 0.26
CA ASN A 43 -13.09 -25.79 1.33
C ASN A 43 -12.46 -24.46 1.83
N GLY A 44 -12.89 -23.31 1.29
CA GLY A 44 -12.40 -21.98 1.64
C GLY A 44 -11.18 -21.50 0.84
N SER A 45 -10.48 -22.37 0.12
CA SER A 45 -9.34 -22.00 -0.73
C SER A 45 -9.77 -21.13 -1.91
N ILE A 46 -8.84 -20.35 -2.47
CA ILE A 46 -9.06 -19.62 -3.72
C ILE A 46 -8.37 -20.35 -4.86
N ALA A 47 -9.09 -20.64 -5.94
CA ALA A 47 -8.53 -21.16 -7.18
C ALA A 47 -8.52 -20.09 -8.26
N ASP A 48 -7.51 -20.07 -9.12
CA ASP A 48 -7.40 -19.15 -10.25
C ASP A 48 -8.31 -19.54 -11.42
N SER A 49 -8.17 -18.86 -12.57
CA SER A 49 -8.98 -19.13 -13.76
C SER A 49 -8.72 -20.51 -14.40
N ALA A 50 -7.58 -21.14 -14.13
CA ALA A 50 -7.25 -22.49 -14.59
C ALA A 50 -7.74 -23.58 -13.62
N GLY A 51 -8.22 -23.18 -12.43
CA GLY A 51 -8.63 -24.10 -11.38
C GLY A 51 -7.49 -24.52 -10.46
N GLU A 52 -6.31 -23.90 -10.58
CA GLU A 52 -5.19 -24.14 -9.69
C GLU A 52 -5.38 -23.40 -8.37
N VAL A 53 -5.12 -24.08 -7.25
CA VAL A 53 -5.24 -23.48 -5.92
C VAL A 53 -4.11 -22.47 -5.72
N ILE A 54 -4.48 -21.25 -5.37
CA ILE A 54 -3.57 -20.15 -5.10
C ILE A 54 -2.89 -20.43 -3.77
N ASP A 55 -1.56 -20.56 -3.80
CA ASP A 55 -0.74 -20.66 -2.60
C ASP A 55 -0.49 -19.25 -2.04
N PRO A 56 -1.04 -18.91 -0.85
CA PRO A 56 -0.88 -17.58 -0.27
C PRO A 56 0.58 -17.17 -0.03
N GLN A 57 1.48 -18.12 0.23
CA GLN A 57 2.89 -17.83 0.52
C GLN A 57 3.70 -17.56 -0.74
N ARG A 58 3.30 -18.16 -1.87
CA ARG A 58 3.99 -17.99 -3.17
C ARG A 58 3.39 -16.86 -4.00
N THR A 59 2.16 -16.48 -3.69
CA THR A 59 1.43 -15.43 -4.40
C THR A 59 1.78 -14.07 -3.82
N LYS A 60 2.39 -13.23 -4.64
CA LYS A 60 2.80 -11.88 -4.25
C LYS A 60 1.97 -10.85 -4.98
N ILE A 61 1.46 -9.87 -4.25
CA ILE A 61 0.65 -8.78 -4.80
C ILE A 61 1.41 -7.48 -4.59
N SER A 62 1.53 -6.70 -5.66
CA SER A 62 2.03 -5.33 -5.59
C SER A 62 0.83 -4.41 -5.45
N ALA A 63 0.81 -3.63 -4.37
CA ALA A 63 -0.08 -2.49 -4.22
C ALA A 63 0.63 -1.23 -4.69
N ALA A 64 -0.17 -0.30 -5.22
CA ALA A 64 0.30 1.02 -5.61
C ALA A 64 -0.67 2.09 -5.14
N ILE A 65 -0.14 3.19 -4.60
CA ILE A 65 -0.92 4.36 -4.16
C ILE A 65 -0.18 5.65 -4.51
N HIS A 66 -0.93 6.60 -5.07
CA HIS A 66 -0.38 7.91 -5.43
C HIS A 66 -0.09 8.73 -4.16
N PRO A 67 1.01 9.49 -4.06
CA PRO A 67 1.36 10.30 -2.89
C PRO A 67 0.23 11.19 -2.38
N ARG A 68 -0.47 11.90 -3.28
CA ARG A 68 -1.68 12.71 -2.95
C ARG A 68 -2.84 11.96 -2.31
N ASN A 69 -2.85 10.62 -2.33
CA ASN A 69 -3.87 9.81 -1.65
C ASN A 69 -3.40 9.29 -0.29
N ILE A 70 -2.16 9.59 0.12
CA ILE A 70 -1.63 9.28 1.45
C ILE A 70 -1.83 10.50 2.32
N GLN A 71 -2.46 10.32 3.48
CA GLN A 71 -2.64 11.38 4.46
C GLN A 71 -1.67 11.15 5.63
N MET A 72 -0.91 12.19 5.99
CA MET A 72 -0.09 12.20 7.20
C MET A 72 -0.91 12.61 8.42
N THR A 73 -0.58 12.07 9.59
CA THR A 73 -1.25 12.35 10.86
C THR A 73 -0.28 12.26 12.04
N ASP A 74 -0.48 13.10 13.05
CA ASP A 74 0.22 13.01 14.35
C ASP A 74 -0.28 11.83 15.19
N ASP A 75 -1.49 11.31 14.92
CA ASP A 75 -2.00 10.08 15.53
C ASP A 75 -1.46 8.86 14.81
N ILE A 76 -0.30 8.38 15.28
CA ILE A 76 0.40 7.20 14.76
C ILE A 76 -0.51 5.97 14.70
N SER A 77 -1.42 5.81 15.67
CA SER A 77 -2.29 4.64 15.76
C SER A 77 -3.33 4.57 14.63
N ALA A 78 -3.69 5.73 14.08
CA ALA A 78 -4.61 5.83 12.95
C ALA A 78 -3.97 5.45 11.61
N GLY A 79 -2.65 5.60 11.47
CA GLY A 79 -1.90 5.30 10.24
C GLY A 79 -1.75 3.80 9.98
N ASN A 80 -1.72 3.36 8.72
CA ASN A 80 -1.44 1.97 8.35
C ASN A 80 0.05 1.61 8.45
N VAL A 81 0.87 2.63 8.24
CA VAL A 81 2.32 2.64 8.37
C VAL A 81 2.67 3.89 9.16
N ASP A 82 3.83 3.91 9.79
CA ASP A 82 4.39 5.10 10.40
C ASP A 82 5.88 5.20 10.10
N GLY A 83 6.43 6.39 10.26
CA GLY A 83 7.83 6.67 9.96
C GLY A 83 8.20 8.12 10.22
N TYR A 84 9.45 8.44 9.94
CA TYR A 84 10.02 9.76 10.18
C TYR A 84 10.21 10.51 8.87
N ILE A 85 9.83 11.78 8.82
CA ILE A 85 10.09 12.63 7.66
C ILE A 85 11.60 12.78 7.51
N SER A 86 12.15 12.28 6.39
CA SER A 86 13.57 12.25 6.07
C SER A 86 13.97 13.27 5.00
N ASN A 87 13.00 13.74 4.21
CA ASN A 87 13.18 14.86 3.28
C ASN A 87 11.84 15.55 2.97
N LEU A 88 11.88 16.81 2.52
CA LEU A 88 10.71 17.51 1.98
C LEU A 88 11.12 18.55 0.92
N ILE A 89 10.31 18.67 -0.13
CA ILE A 89 10.51 19.65 -1.21
C ILE A 89 9.17 20.32 -1.53
N TYR A 90 9.16 21.66 -1.59
CA TYR A 90 8.01 22.40 -2.10
C TYR A 90 7.95 22.32 -3.63
N LYS A 91 6.85 21.80 -4.18
CA LYS A 91 6.65 21.60 -5.63
C LYS A 91 5.82 22.72 -6.28
N GLY A 92 5.38 23.72 -5.50
CA GLY A 92 4.73 24.94 -6.00
C GLY A 92 3.28 25.11 -5.52
N ASP A 93 2.52 24.03 -5.41
CA ASP A 93 1.15 24.00 -4.84
C ASP A 93 1.08 23.17 -3.56
N HIS A 94 2.02 22.24 -3.34
CA HIS A 94 2.11 21.37 -2.18
C HIS A 94 3.59 21.05 -1.85
N TYR A 95 3.81 20.45 -0.69
CA TYR A 95 5.05 19.81 -0.31
C TYR A 95 4.99 18.32 -0.63
N SER A 96 6.11 17.79 -1.13
CA SER A 96 6.31 16.35 -1.31
C SER A 96 7.33 15.88 -0.27
N TYR A 97 6.93 14.91 0.53
CA TYR A 97 7.66 14.39 1.69
C TYR A 97 8.21 13.01 1.39
N VAL A 98 9.41 12.71 1.87
CA VAL A 98 9.94 11.35 1.97
C VAL A 98 9.85 10.93 3.42
N ILE A 99 9.18 9.81 3.67
CA ILE A 99 8.95 9.23 4.99
C ILE A 99 9.74 7.92 5.07
N HIS A 100 10.76 7.92 5.91
CA HIS A 100 11.56 6.73 6.19
C HIS A 100 10.83 5.85 7.20
N THR A 101 10.65 4.58 6.85
CA THR A 101 9.92 3.60 7.68
C THR A 101 10.83 2.43 8.02
N ASP A 102 10.49 1.67 9.06
CA ASP A 102 11.19 0.42 9.40
C ASP A 102 10.86 -0.74 8.44
N LEU A 103 10.02 -0.48 7.42
CA LEU A 103 9.73 -1.43 6.35
C LEU A 103 10.84 -1.41 5.29
N ASP A 104 10.76 -2.33 4.33
CA ASP A 104 11.77 -2.46 3.25
C ASP A 104 11.82 -1.26 2.27
N HIS A 105 11.00 -0.23 2.44
CA HIS A 105 10.97 0.95 1.58
C HIS A 105 10.43 2.21 2.27
N ASP A 106 10.83 3.35 1.73
CA ASP A 106 10.31 4.67 2.09
C ASP A 106 9.01 4.96 1.34
N PHE A 107 8.20 5.85 1.90
CA PHE A 107 7.00 6.37 1.27
C PHE A 107 7.15 7.84 0.88
N ILE A 108 6.46 8.22 -0.18
CA ILE A 108 6.29 9.60 -0.62
C ILE A 108 4.84 10.01 -0.37
N ALA A 109 4.63 11.11 0.36
CA ALA A 109 3.31 11.69 0.58
C ALA A 109 3.30 13.16 0.15
N ASP A 110 2.18 13.62 -0.39
CA ASP A 110 2.00 15.02 -0.80
C ASP A 110 0.99 15.70 0.14
N ASP A 111 1.35 16.86 0.68
CA ASP A 111 0.48 17.65 1.57
C ASP A 111 0.62 19.15 1.29
N GLU A 112 -0.48 19.90 1.40
CA GLU A 112 -0.47 21.37 1.28
C GLU A 112 0.06 22.03 2.56
N TYR A 113 -0.06 21.35 3.70
CA TYR A 113 0.41 21.84 4.99
C TYR A 113 1.88 21.49 5.23
N LEU A 114 2.60 22.39 5.91
CA LEU A 114 4.00 22.19 6.25
C LEU A 114 4.14 21.28 7.48
N TRP A 115 4.71 20.10 7.25
CA TRP A 115 5.31 19.23 8.27
C TRP A 115 6.82 19.48 8.40
N ASN A 116 7.41 19.18 9.56
CA ASN A 116 8.83 19.44 9.79
C ASN A 116 9.70 18.20 9.53
N MET A 117 10.96 18.48 9.20
CA MET A 117 11.99 17.46 9.13
C MET A 117 12.14 16.72 10.46
N GLY A 118 12.09 15.38 10.42
CA GLY A 118 12.25 14.53 11.60
C GLY A 118 10.97 14.26 12.39
N ASP A 119 9.81 14.81 11.98
CA ASP A 119 8.53 14.50 12.63
C ASP A 119 8.19 13.01 12.45
N HIS A 120 7.70 12.37 13.52
CA HIS A 120 7.16 11.01 13.49
C HIS A 120 5.69 11.09 13.09
N VAL A 121 5.33 10.50 11.96
CA VAL A 121 4.00 10.61 11.37
C VAL A 121 3.42 9.24 11.05
N GLY A 122 2.10 9.11 11.24
CA GLY A 122 1.32 8.01 10.71
C GLY A 122 0.90 8.30 9.27
N LEU A 123 0.88 7.26 8.43
CA LEU A 123 0.44 7.30 7.04
C LEU A 123 -0.90 6.57 6.90
N ILE A 124 -1.98 7.32 6.73
CA ILE A 124 -3.29 6.77 6.40
C ILE A 124 -3.34 6.53 4.91
N MET A 125 -3.52 5.26 4.51
CA MET A 125 -3.55 4.83 3.12
C MET A 125 -4.88 4.15 2.81
N PRO A 126 -5.86 4.89 2.26
CA PRO A 126 -7.18 4.34 1.98
C PRO A 126 -7.14 3.24 0.90
N VAL A 127 -7.70 2.07 1.22
CA VAL A 127 -7.66 0.88 0.35
C VAL A 127 -8.40 1.12 -0.98
N ASP A 128 -9.44 1.96 -1.00
CA ASP A 128 -10.19 2.33 -2.19
C ASP A 128 -9.40 3.22 -3.17
N LYS A 129 -8.29 3.83 -2.70
CA LYS A 129 -7.35 4.60 -3.53
C LYS A 129 -6.16 3.77 -4.02
N MET A 130 -6.04 2.53 -3.56
CA MET A 130 -4.98 1.62 -3.98
C MET A 130 -5.34 0.90 -5.28
N THR A 131 -4.33 0.60 -6.07
CA THR A 131 -4.42 -0.37 -7.16
C THR A 131 -3.60 -1.60 -6.82
N PHE A 132 -4.11 -2.78 -7.17
CA PHE A 132 -3.45 -4.05 -6.85
C PHE A 132 -3.17 -4.83 -8.12
N LYS A 133 -1.98 -5.42 -8.21
CA LYS A 133 -1.55 -6.26 -9.32
C LYS A 133 -0.89 -7.52 -8.81
N LEU A 134 -1.20 -8.64 -9.43
CA LEU A 134 -0.48 -9.88 -9.23
C LEU A 134 0.94 -9.72 -9.78
N VAL A 135 1.96 -10.00 -8.96
CA VAL A 135 3.35 -10.06 -9.42
C VAL A 135 3.56 -11.40 -10.10
N ARG A 136 3.68 -11.39 -11.43
CA ARG A 136 4.05 -12.59 -12.19
C ARG A 136 5.57 -12.70 -12.18
N LYS A 137 6.08 -13.88 -11.80
CA LYS A 137 7.48 -14.26 -12.02
C LYS A 137 7.72 -14.56 -13.50
#